data_AF-A0AAW9I822-F1
#
_entry.id   AF-A0AAW9I822-F1
#
_cell.length_a   1.000
_cell.length_b   1.000
_cell.length_c   1.000
_cell.angle_alpha   90.00
_cell.angle_beta   90.00
_cell.angle_gamma   90.00
#
_symmetry.space_group_name_H-M   'P 1'
#
loop_
_entity.id
_entity.type
_entity.pdbx_description
1 polymer ?
#
loop_
_entity_poly.entity_id
_entity_poly.type
_entity_poly.pdbx_seq_one_letter_code
_entity_poly.pdbx_strand_id
1 'polypeptide(L)' 'MRAVVQKVSSSKVTVDEEVVGQINQGLMVLLGVTHDDT' A
#
# COMPACT_ATOMS: atom_id res chain seq x y z
N MET A 1 -14.33 -6.27 1.43
CA MET A 1 -12.99 -5.65 1.39
C MET A 1 -12.06 -6.70 0.82
N ARG A 2 -11.11 -6.32 -0.04
CA ARG A 2 -10.12 -7.26 -0.58
C ARG A 2 -8.74 -6.62 -0.63
N ALA A 3 -7.70 -7.41 -0.35
CA ALA A 3 -6.33 -6.92 -0.34
C ALA A 3 -5.42 -7.81 -1.19
N VAL A 4 -4.51 -7.19 -1.94
CA VAL A 4 -3.31 -7.84 -2.48
C VAL A 4 -2.14 -7.47 -1.57
N VAL A 5 -1.53 -8.48 -0.95
CA VAL A 5 -0.44 -8.29 0.03
C VAL A 5 0.87 -8.71 -0.61
N GLN A 6 1.87 -7.82 -0.54
CA GLN A 6 3.20 -8.06 -1.07
C GLN A 6 4.23 -7.95 0.04
N LYS A 7 5.02 -9.02 0.26
CA LYS A 7 6.19 -8.97 1.14
C LYS A 7 7.30 -8.21 0.44
N VAL A 8 7.83 -7.17 1.07
CA VAL A 8 8.81 -6.27 0.47
C VAL A 8 10.01 -6.05 1.41
N SER A 9 11.18 -5.81 0.82
CA SER A 9 12.35 -5.30 1.57
C SER A 9 12.27 -3.79 1.80
N SER A 10 11.54 -3.08 0.94
CA SER A 10 11.18 -1.65 1.06
C SER A 10 10.01 -1.32 0.11
N SER A 11 9.26 -0.25 0.40
CA SER A 11 8.26 0.32 -0.50
C SER A 11 8.07 1.82 -0.23
N LYS A 12 7.66 2.59 -1.24
CA LYS A 12 7.35 4.02 -1.11
C LYS A 12 6.21 4.45 -2.02
N VAL A 13 5.53 5.52 -1.64
CA VAL A 13 4.52 6.22 -2.44
C VAL A 13 5.03 7.63 -2.74
N THR A 14 4.93 8.04 -4.00
CA THR A 14 5.30 9.39 -4.46
C THR A 14 4.10 10.09 -5.09
N VAL A 15 3.94 11.38 -4.80
CA VAL A 15 2.97 12.29 -5.43
C VAL A 15 3.75 13.53 -5.87
N ASP A 16 3.61 13.94 -7.13
CA ASP A 16 4.37 15.05 -7.70
C ASP A 16 5.89 14.94 -7.45
N GLU A 17 6.43 13.73 -7.65
CA GLU A 17 7.83 13.35 -7.41
C GLU A 17 8.29 13.37 -5.93
N GLU A 18 7.45 13.82 -5.00
CA GLU A 18 7.75 13.88 -3.57
C GLU A 18 7.31 12.61 -2.83
N VAL A 19 8.16 12.12 -1.91
CA VAL A 19 7.86 10.91 -1.12
C VAL A 19 6.89 11.26 0.00
N VAL A 20 5.65 10.78 -0.12
CA VAL A 20 4.58 11.01 0.88
C VAL A 20 4.45 9.88 1.91
N GLY A 21 5.09 8.74 1.66
CA GLY A 21 5.12 7.62 2.59
C GLY A 21 6.13 6.57 2.16
N GLN A 22 6.81 5.94 3.12
CA GLN A 22 7.77 4.88 2.86
C GLN A 22 7.87 3.92 4.03
N ILE A 23 8.23 2.67 3.72
CA ILE A 23 8.53 1.63 4.68
C ILE A 23 9.82 0.89 4.26
N ASN A 24 10.52 0.34 5.24
CA ASN A 24 11.61 -0.62 5.02
C ASN A 24 11.01 -2.03 4.86
N GLN A 25 11.63 -3.06 5.44
CA GLN A 25 11.14 -4.43 5.36
C GLN A 25 9.74 -4.55 5.98
N GLY A 26 8.80 -5.14 5.24
CA GLY A 26 7.42 -5.27 5.70
C GLY A 26 6.47 -5.79 4.64
N LEU A 27 5.21 -5.37 4.75
CA LEU A 27 4.13 -5.70 3.83
C LEU A 27 3.61 -4.41 3.18
N MET A 28 3.51 -4.42 1.86
CA MET A 28 2.74 -3.43 1.10
C MET A 28 1.37 -4.01 0.80
N VAL A 29 0.32 -3.20 1.01
CA VAL A 29 -1.08 -3.65 0.85
C VAL A 29 -1.77 -2.76 -0.18
N LEU A 30 -2.21 -3.35 -1.28
CA LEU A 30 -3.16 -2.71 -2.20
C LEU A 30 -4.56 -3.11 -1.76
N LEU A 31 -5.33 -2.14 -1.27
CA LEU A 31 -6.64 -2.36 -0.68
C LEU A 31 -7.75 -1.92 -1.64
N GLY A 32 -8.65 -2.84 -1.97
CA GLY A 32 -9.90 -2.56 -2.65
C GLY A 32 -11.07 -2.59 -1.67
N VAL A 33 -11.85 -1.52 -1.68
CA VAL A 33 -13.10 -1.38 -0.90
C VAL A 33 -14.26 -1.18 -1.87
N THR A 34 -15.38 -1.88 -1.66
CA THR A 34 -16.62 -1.77 -2.43
C THR A 34 -17.81 -1.42 -1.53
N HIS A 35 -18.96 -1.13 -2.13
CA HIS A 35 -20.14 -0.54 -1.49
C HIS A 35 -20.69 -1.29 -0.28
N ASP A 36 -20.60 -2.62 -0.29
CA ASP A 36 -21.14 -3.49 0.77
C ASP A 36 -20.09 -3.87 1.83
N ASP A 37 -18.89 -3.29 1.74
CA ASP A 37 -17.85 -3.53 2.73
C ASP A 37 -18.16 -2.77 4.02
N THR A 38 -18.11 -3.48 5.15
CA THR A 38 -18.17 -2.93 6.52
C THR A 38 -16.81 -2.96 7.19
#